data_AF-A0A1I0F0C9-F1
#
_entry.id   AF-A0A1I0F0C9-F1
#
_cell.length_a   1.000
_cell.length_b   1.000
_cell.length_c   1.000
_cell.angle_alpha   90.00
_cell.angle_beta   90.00
_cell.angle_gamma   90.00
#
_symmetry.space_group_name_H-M   'P 1'
#
loop_
_entity.id
_entity.type
_entity.pdbx_description
1 polymer ?
#
loop_
_entity_poly.entity_id
_entity_poly.type
_entity_poly.pdbx_seq_one_letter_code
_entity_poly.pdbx_strand_id
1 'polypeptide(L)'
;MNKARQKLYTSIEIAPKFADTGRAYLDGLAVTDSPASLGTEMLTFSAQNPDASPLKARKSKPDNLFSELLEAKLEFDEIEETPGRFEELFSRIAELLGATKEKDKPVEIEKPETDDGKFSKLNDAVGALASHAAEQSRLFTSIEEAHSSLQGSFDKLSADFNDLIKRLGETQDHSQTSRPPVVGGDGAVLTAY
;
A
#
# COMPACT_ATOMS: atom_id res chain seq x y z
N MET A 1 25.95 4.15 -5.37
CA MET A 1 26.26 2.80 -4.85
C MET A 1 27.48 2.88 -3.94
N ASN A 2 27.46 2.25 -2.76
CA ASN A 2 28.41 2.48 -1.67
C ASN A 2 29.87 2.12 -2.05
N LYS A 3 30.75 3.14 -2.15
CA LYS A 3 32.20 2.97 -2.46
C LYS A 3 32.97 2.22 -1.36
N ALA A 4 32.45 2.17 -0.14
CA ALA A 4 33.04 1.49 1.02
C ALA A 4 32.58 0.04 1.22
N ARG A 5 31.77 -0.53 0.30
CA ARG A 5 31.32 -1.95 0.33
C ARG A 5 30.60 -2.38 1.61
N GLN A 6 29.95 -1.48 2.33
CA GLN A 6 29.08 -1.80 3.45
C GLN A 6 27.63 -2.02 2.98
N LYS A 7 26.92 -2.92 3.66
CA LYS A 7 25.51 -3.31 3.50
C LYS A 7 25.20 -3.88 2.12
N LEU A 8 25.97 -4.91 1.75
CA LEU A 8 25.88 -5.54 0.43
C LEU A 8 24.92 -6.73 0.38
N TYR A 9 24.49 -7.28 1.52
CA TYR A 9 23.73 -8.52 1.57
C TYR A 9 22.39 -8.34 2.28
N THR A 10 21.31 -8.67 1.60
CA THR A 10 19.93 -8.56 2.10
C THR A 10 19.42 -9.91 2.59
N SER A 11 18.75 -9.93 3.73
CA SER A 11 18.04 -11.12 4.23
C SER A 11 16.59 -10.78 4.54
N ILE A 12 15.70 -11.74 4.31
CA ILE A 12 14.26 -11.61 4.54
C ILE A 12 13.75 -12.67 5.51
N GLU A 13 12.78 -12.28 6.34
CA GLU A 13 12.01 -13.17 7.20
C GLU A 13 10.59 -13.28 6.66
N ILE A 14 10.13 -14.50 6.39
CA ILE A 14 8.80 -14.74 5.82
C ILE A 14 7.93 -15.41 6.88
N ALA A 15 6.76 -14.82 7.15
CA ALA A 15 5.69 -15.38 7.96
C ALA A 15 4.68 -16.08 7.02
N PRO A 16 4.60 -17.42 6.97
CA PRO A 16 3.80 -18.13 5.96
C PRO A 16 2.28 -17.97 6.11
N LYS A 17 1.80 -17.64 7.31
CA LYS A 17 0.37 -17.44 7.62
C LYS A 17 0.20 -16.18 8.45
N PHE A 18 0.21 -15.04 7.78
CA PHE A 18 0.05 -13.76 8.45
C PHE A 18 -1.42 -13.47 8.75
N ALA A 19 -1.72 -13.14 10.01
CA ALA A 19 -3.05 -12.73 10.49
C ALA A 19 -4.19 -13.68 10.06
N ASP A 20 -3.95 -15.00 10.09
CA ASP A 20 -4.89 -16.05 9.68
C ASP A 20 -5.42 -15.95 8.24
N THR A 21 -4.84 -15.08 7.41
CA THR A 21 -5.25 -14.87 6.01
C THR A 21 -4.85 -16.02 5.08
N GLY A 22 -4.03 -16.95 5.57
CA GLY A 22 -3.44 -18.03 4.78
C GLY A 22 -2.42 -17.57 3.73
N ARG A 23 -2.00 -16.29 3.76
CA ARG A 23 -1.02 -15.73 2.83
C ARG A 23 0.31 -15.49 3.53
N ALA A 24 1.39 -15.63 2.77
CA ALA A 24 2.75 -15.34 3.22
C ALA A 24 2.97 -13.82 3.29
N TYR A 25 3.67 -13.36 4.33
CA TYR A 25 4.00 -11.95 4.57
C TYR A 25 5.48 -11.78 4.84
N LEU A 26 6.05 -10.68 4.36
CA LEU A 26 7.44 -10.28 4.64
C LEU A 26 7.49 -9.59 5.99
N ASP A 27 7.97 -10.29 7.02
CA ASP A 27 7.98 -9.85 8.42
C ASP A 27 9.22 -9.01 8.76
N GLY A 28 10.35 -9.27 8.09
CA GLY A 28 11.61 -8.58 8.35
C GLY A 28 12.50 -8.49 7.13
N LEU A 29 13.20 -7.36 6.98
CA LEU A 29 14.22 -7.12 5.97
C LEU A 29 15.46 -6.52 6.63
N ALA A 30 16.62 -7.17 6.47
CA ALA A 30 17.88 -6.69 6.99
C ALA A 30 18.92 -6.56 5.87
N VAL A 31 19.85 -5.61 6.01
CA VAL A 31 20.97 -5.39 5.08
C VAL A 31 22.28 -5.39 5.85
N THR A 32 23.20 -6.28 5.47
CA THR A 32 24.42 -6.60 6.24
C THR A 32 25.69 -6.53 5.39
N ASP A 33 26.82 -6.29 6.05
CA ASP A 33 28.13 -6.01 5.43
C ASP A 33 28.93 -7.28 5.06
N SER A 34 28.46 -8.46 5.48
CA SER A 34 29.16 -9.74 5.29
C SER A 34 28.33 -10.71 4.44
N PRO A 35 28.92 -11.36 3.41
CA PRO A 35 28.20 -12.34 2.59
C PRO A 35 27.76 -13.52 3.43
N ALA A 36 26.51 -13.94 3.29
CA ALA A 36 26.02 -15.21 3.85
C ALA A 36 26.60 -16.46 3.13
N SER A 37 27.64 -16.31 2.29
CA SER A 37 28.23 -17.43 1.52
C SER A 37 29.37 -18.17 2.25
N LEU A 38 29.44 -18.02 3.57
CA LEU A 38 29.88 -19.05 4.51
C LEU A 38 28.73 -19.19 5.53
N GLY A 39 27.61 -19.79 5.12
CA GLY A 39 26.35 -19.67 5.86
C GLY A 39 25.09 -20.23 5.19
N THR A 40 25.13 -20.54 3.90
CA THR A 40 24.08 -21.36 3.27
C THR A 40 24.01 -22.76 3.89
N GLU A 41 25.14 -23.31 4.35
CA GLU A 41 25.19 -24.51 5.20
C GLU A 41 24.48 -24.29 6.54
N MET A 42 24.59 -23.11 7.15
CA MET A 42 23.88 -22.77 8.39
C MET A 42 22.38 -22.57 8.16
N LEU A 43 21.98 -21.98 7.02
CA LEU A 43 20.57 -21.89 6.61
C LEU A 43 20.00 -23.29 6.32
N THR A 44 20.73 -24.12 5.58
CA THR A 44 20.35 -25.51 5.28
C THR A 44 20.29 -26.35 6.55
N PHE A 45 21.29 -26.24 7.42
CA PHE A 45 21.32 -26.89 8.73
C PHE A 45 20.17 -26.41 9.62
N SER A 46 19.87 -25.11 9.62
CA SER A 46 18.75 -24.53 10.39
C SER A 46 17.39 -24.96 9.86
N ALA A 47 17.24 -25.13 8.55
CA ALA A 47 16.04 -25.65 7.90
C ALA A 47 15.86 -27.15 8.19
N GLN A 48 16.94 -27.92 8.21
CA GLN A 48 16.93 -29.36 8.50
C GLN A 48 16.86 -29.69 10.00
N ASN A 49 17.38 -28.81 10.87
CA ASN A 49 17.47 -28.98 12.33
C ASN A 49 16.94 -27.73 13.06
N PRO A 50 15.62 -27.48 13.02
CA PRO A 50 15.02 -26.23 13.52
C PRO A 50 15.23 -26.00 15.03
N ASP A 51 15.34 -27.07 15.83
CA ASP A 51 15.52 -26.95 17.28
C ASP A 51 16.95 -26.64 17.71
N ALA A 52 17.94 -27.05 16.91
CA ALA A 52 19.36 -26.78 17.14
C ALA A 52 19.85 -25.54 16.36
N SER A 53 18.94 -24.84 15.65
CA SER A 53 19.30 -23.69 14.84
C SER A 53 19.83 -22.53 15.71
N PRO A 54 21.02 -21.97 15.40
CA PRO A 54 21.51 -20.76 16.07
C PRO A 54 20.66 -19.53 15.77
N LEU A 55 19.75 -19.60 14.79
CA LEU A 55 18.83 -18.53 14.40
C LEU A 55 17.49 -18.59 15.15
N LYS A 56 17.22 -19.65 15.93
CA LYS A 56 15.96 -19.85 16.66
C LYS A 56 15.62 -18.67 17.57
N ALA A 57 16.61 -18.13 18.28
CA ALA A 57 16.44 -16.98 19.18
C ALA A 57 16.25 -15.65 18.43
N ARG A 58 16.47 -15.61 17.12
CA ARG A 58 16.33 -14.41 16.28
C ARG A 58 14.99 -14.34 15.56
N LYS A 59 14.18 -15.40 15.63
CA LYS A 59 12.83 -15.38 15.05
C LYS A 59 11.93 -14.52 15.90
N SER A 60 11.16 -13.64 15.26
CA SER A 60 10.12 -12.89 15.96
C SER A 60 8.98 -13.82 16.42
N LYS A 61 8.71 -14.88 15.64
CA LYS A 61 7.75 -15.95 15.97
C LYS A 61 8.33 -17.33 15.62
N PRO A 62 8.01 -18.39 16.39
CA PRO A 62 8.57 -19.73 16.17
C PRO A 62 8.42 -20.28 14.74
N ASP A 63 7.28 -19.96 14.11
CA ASP A 63 6.88 -20.46 12.79
C ASP A 63 7.53 -19.71 11.61
N ASN A 64 8.22 -18.60 11.86
CA ASN A 64 8.84 -17.80 10.80
C ASN A 64 10.01 -18.57 10.15
N LEU A 65 10.19 -18.38 8.84
CA LEU A 65 11.25 -19.02 8.06
C LEU A 65 12.27 -17.99 7.59
N PHE A 66 13.55 -18.32 7.74
CA PHE A 66 14.64 -17.59 7.12
C PHE A 66 14.91 -18.21 5.76
N SER A 67 14.85 -17.40 4.70
CA SER A 67 15.15 -17.82 3.34
C SER A 67 16.31 -17.01 2.78
N GLU A 68 17.06 -17.62 1.87
CA GLU A 68 17.94 -16.85 0.99
C GLU A 68 17.12 -15.96 0.06
N LEU A 69 17.70 -14.82 -0.30
CA LEU A 69 17.10 -13.88 -1.24
C LEU A 69 17.44 -14.34 -2.67
N LEU A 70 16.44 -14.87 -3.36
CA LEU A 70 16.51 -15.14 -4.79
C LEU A 70 16.01 -13.89 -5.54
N GLU A 71 16.68 -13.54 -6.63
CA GLU A 71 16.28 -12.41 -7.48
C GLU A 71 14.92 -12.69 -8.11
N ALA A 72 13.88 -11.99 -7.63
CA ALA A 72 12.55 -12.02 -8.20
C ALA A 72 12.41 -10.85 -9.19
N LYS A 73 12.16 -11.16 -10.47
CA LYS A 73 11.87 -10.16 -11.48
C LYS A 73 10.45 -9.62 -11.24
N LEU A 74 10.36 -8.38 -10.77
CA LEU A 74 9.08 -7.67 -10.62
C LEU A 74 8.76 -7.00 -11.95
N GLU A 75 7.83 -7.58 -12.70
CA GLU A 75 7.21 -6.94 -13.88
C GLU A 75 5.99 -6.18 -13.38
N PHE A 76 6.04 -4.85 -13.50
CA PHE A 76 4.92 -3.99 -13.18
C PHE A 76 4.17 -3.72 -14.48
N ASP A 77 2.88 -4.01 -14.50
CA ASP A 77 2.02 -3.59 -15.60
C ASP A 77 1.96 -2.05 -15.59
N GLU A 78 2.26 -1.45 -16.73
CA GLU A 78 2.07 -0.02 -16.95
C GLU A 78 0.55 0.23 -16.87
N ILE A 79 0.12 1.06 -15.92
CA ILE A 79 -1.28 1.45 -15.82
C ILE A 79 -1.53 2.31 -17.06
N GLU A 80 -2.12 1.73 -18.10
CA GLU A 80 -2.67 2.52 -19.20
C GLU A 80 -3.65 3.52 -18.58
N GLU A 81 -3.37 4.81 -18.77
CA GLU A 81 -4.34 5.85 -18.48
C GLU A 81 -5.54 5.60 -19.40
N THR A 82 -6.52 4.85 -18.89
CA THR A 82 -7.81 4.71 -19.57
C THR A 82 -8.31 6.12 -19.83
N PRO A 83 -8.66 6.47 -21.09
CA PRO A 83 -9.12 7.81 -21.43
C PRO A 83 -10.23 8.21 -20.47
N GLY A 84 -10.19 9.46 -20.02
CA GLY A 84 -11.14 9.91 -19.00
C GLY A 84 -12.57 9.67 -19.51
N ARG A 85 -13.47 9.17 -18.66
CA ARG A 85 -14.90 8.91 -19.03
C ARG A 85 -15.58 10.10 -19.74
N PHE A 86 -15.05 11.31 -19.56
CA PHE A 86 -15.49 12.52 -20.25
C PHE A 86 -15.05 12.59 -21.73
N GLU A 87 -13.84 12.14 -22.07
CA GLU A 87 -13.35 12.08 -23.45
C GLU A 87 -14.13 11.04 -24.26
N GLU A 88 -14.47 9.91 -23.66
CA GLU A 88 -15.35 8.90 -24.26
C GLU A 88 -16.77 9.45 -24.50
N LEU A 89 -17.34 10.16 -23.52
CA LEU A 89 -18.64 10.81 -23.66
C LEU A 89 -18.62 11.89 -24.75
N PHE A 90 -17.57 12.73 -24.77
CA PHE A 90 -17.39 13.76 -25.77
C PHE A 90 -17.29 13.16 -27.18
N SER A 91 -16.53 12.08 -27.33
CA SER A 91 -16.38 11.36 -28.61
C SER A 91 -17.72 10.80 -29.08
N ARG A 92 -18.48 10.18 -28.17
CA ARG A 92 -19.81 9.65 -28.46
C ARG A 92 -20.82 10.74 -28.83
N ILE A 93 -20.79 11.89 -28.15
CA ILE A 93 -21.62 13.06 -28.50
C ILE A 93 -21.18 13.66 -29.84
N ALA A 94 -19.88 13.77 -30.09
CA ALA A 94 -19.34 14.29 -31.35
C ALA A 94 -19.71 13.41 -32.55
N GLU A 95 -19.67 12.08 -32.40
CA GLU A 95 -20.17 11.13 -33.40
C GLU A 95 -21.67 11.29 -33.63
N LEU A 96 -22.46 11.42 -32.56
CA LEU A 96 -23.92 11.51 -32.63
C LEU A 96 -24.39 12.82 -33.26
N LEU A 97 -23.63 13.91 -33.09
CA LEU A 97 -23.86 15.20 -33.76
C LEU A 97 -23.18 15.32 -35.13
N GLY A 98 -22.46 14.30 -35.60
CA GLY A 98 -21.77 14.33 -36.90
C GLY A 98 -20.62 15.35 -36.97
N ALA A 99 -20.03 15.71 -35.83
CA ALA A 99 -18.89 16.64 -35.75
C ALA A 99 -17.54 15.96 -36.06
N THR A 100 -17.54 14.64 -36.31
CA THR A 100 -16.38 13.88 -36.76
C THR A 100 -16.03 14.29 -38.19
N LYS A 101 -14.87 14.94 -38.36
CA LYS A 101 -14.34 15.26 -39.68
C LYS A 101 -13.91 13.97 -40.38
N GLU A 102 -14.81 13.32 -41.13
CA GLU A 102 -14.41 12.36 -42.16
C GLU A 102 -13.62 13.13 -43.25
N LYS A 103 -12.30 12.96 -43.28
CA LYS A 103 -11.43 13.60 -44.27
C LYS A 103 -11.25 12.83 -45.58
N ASP A 104 -11.71 11.59 -45.71
CA ASP A 104 -11.40 10.76 -46.88
C ASP A 104 -12.54 9.79 -47.28
N LYS A 105 -13.70 10.31 -47.69
CA LYS A 105 -14.64 9.56 -48.54
C LYS A 105 -15.06 10.39 -49.76
N PRO A 106 -15.14 9.78 -50.97
CA PRO A 106 -15.74 10.43 -52.13
C PRO A 106 -17.18 10.83 -51.79
N VAL A 107 -17.53 12.07 -52.10
CA VAL A 107 -18.84 12.68 -51.83
C VAL A 107 -19.95 11.87 -52.50
N GLU A 108 -20.60 11.00 -51.75
CA GLU A 108 -21.93 10.53 -52.07
C GLU A 108 -22.90 11.63 -51.60
N ILE A 109 -23.82 12.05 -52.47
CA ILE A 109 -24.79 13.11 -52.15
C ILE A 109 -25.76 12.53 -51.11
N GLU A 110 -25.45 12.78 -49.84
CA GLU A 110 -26.33 12.44 -48.72
C GLU A 110 -27.69 13.13 -48.92
N LYS A 111 -28.77 12.38 -48.76
CA LYS A 111 -30.13 12.94 -48.71
C LYS A 111 -30.15 14.03 -47.64
N PRO A 112 -30.77 15.20 -47.87
CA PRO A 112 -30.87 16.22 -46.85
C PRO A 112 -31.55 15.61 -45.62
N GLU A 113 -30.82 15.49 -44.51
CA GLU A 113 -31.42 15.12 -43.23
C GLU A 113 -32.50 16.14 -42.92
N THR A 114 -33.74 15.67 -42.88
CA THR A 114 -34.90 16.46 -42.45
C THR A 114 -34.66 16.94 -41.01
N ASP A 115 -35.19 18.12 -40.66
CA ASP A 115 -34.99 18.70 -39.32
C ASP A 115 -35.32 17.70 -38.19
N ASP A 116 -36.29 16.80 -38.40
CA ASP A 116 -36.65 15.70 -37.49
C ASP A 116 -35.46 14.79 -37.12
N GLY A 117 -34.55 14.50 -38.07
CA GLY A 117 -33.36 13.68 -37.82
C GLY A 117 -32.33 14.39 -36.94
N LYS A 118 -32.21 15.71 -37.07
CA LYS A 118 -31.33 16.55 -36.24
C LYS A 118 -31.87 16.67 -34.81
N PHE A 119 -33.19 16.85 -34.66
CA PHE A 119 -33.83 16.91 -33.35
C PHE A 119 -33.74 15.57 -32.60
N SER A 120 -33.86 14.43 -33.30
CA SER A 120 -33.67 13.11 -32.69
C SER A 120 -32.26 12.95 -32.13
N LYS A 121 -31.23 13.26 -32.92
CA LYS A 121 -29.82 13.21 -32.49
C LYS A 121 -29.55 14.11 -31.29
N LEU A 122 -30.14 15.30 -31.29
CA LEU A 122 -29.99 16.25 -30.18
C LEU A 122 -30.64 15.72 -28.89
N ASN A 123 -31.81 15.07 -28.99
CA ASN A 123 -32.47 14.43 -27.86
C ASN A 123 -31.64 13.27 -27.29
N ASP A 124 -31.04 12.46 -28.16
CA ASP A 124 -30.17 11.34 -27.74
C ASP A 124 -28.90 11.85 -27.03
N ALA A 125 -28.28 12.93 -27.53
CA ALA A 125 -27.11 13.55 -26.90
C ALA A 125 -27.45 14.14 -25.51
N VAL A 126 -28.61 14.79 -25.39
CA VAL A 126 -29.12 15.28 -24.10
C VAL A 126 -29.39 14.12 -23.14
N GLY A 127 -29.96 13.01 -23.63
CA GLY A 127 -30.18 11.80 -22.84
C GLY A 127 -28.87 11.18 -22.32
N ALA A 128 -27.82 11.15 -23.16
CA ALA A 128 -26.49 10.69 -22.77
C ALA A 128 -25.87 11.57 -21.68
N LEU A 129 -25.99 12.90 -21.81
CA LEU A 129 -25.49 13.85 -20.81
C LEU A 129 -26.27 13.72 -19.48
N ALA A 130 -27.58 13.59 -19.53
CA ALA A 130 -28.42 13.40 -18.35
C ALA A 130 -28.07 12.11 -17.60
N SER A 131 -27.84 11.01 -18.34
CA SER A 131 -27.42 9.74 -17.76
C SER A 131 -26.04 9.84 -17.10
N HIS A 132 -25.09 10.53 -17.76
CA HIS A 132 -23.77 10.77 -17.19
C HIS A 132 -23.85 11.62 -15.92
N ALA A 133 -24.66 12.68 -15.91
CA ALA A 133 -24.87 13.52 -14.73
C ALA A 133 -25.48 12.74 -13.55
N ALA A 134 -26.46 11.87 -13.83
CA ALA A 134 -27.06 11.00 -12.82
C ALA A 134 -26.05 10.00 -12.23
N GLU A 135 -25.19 9.42 -13.07
CA GLU A 135 -24.15 8.49 -12.60
C GLU A 135 -23.06 9.21 -11.80
N GLN A 136 -22.60 10.39 -12.25
CA GLN A 136 -21.65 11.22 -11.52
C GLN A 136 -22.19 11.61 -10.13
N SER A 137 -23.47 11.98 -10.03
CA SER A 137 -24.09 12.27 -8.74
C SER A 137 -24.05 11.07 -7.78
N ARG A 138 -24.28 9.86 -8.29
CA ARG A 138 -24.23 8.63 -7.47
C ARG A 138 -22.80 8.30 -7.01
N LEU A 139 -21.83 8.40 -7.93
CA LEU A 139 -20.42 8.20 -7.60
C LEU A 139 -19.93 9.22 -6.57
N PHE A 140 -20.35 10.48 -6.71
CA PHE A 140 -20.02 11.53 -5.76
C PHE A 140 -20.57 11.24 -4.36
N THR A 141 -21.85 10.86 -4.26
CA THR A 141 -22.44 10.45 -2.97
C THR A 141 -21.71 9.25 -2.36
N SER A 142 -21.36 8.25 -3.18
CA SER A 142 -20.61 7.08 -2.70
C SER A 142 -19.20 7.45 -2.18
N ILE A 143 -18.51 8.37 -2.86
CA ILE A 143 -17.20 8.87 -2.43
C ILE A 143 -17.33 9.70 -1.15
N GLU A 144 -18.38 10.53 -1.06
CA GLU A 144 -18.66 11.34 0.14
C GLU A 144 -18.91 10.46 1.37
N GLU A 145 -19.70 9.39 1.22
CA GLU A 145 -19.93 8.39 2.26
C GLU A 145 -18.64 7.67 2.67
N ALA A 146 -17.84 7.22 1.69
CA ALA A 146 -16.56 6.57 1.95
C ALA A 146 -15.57 7.51 2.66
N HIS A 147 -15.51 8.78 2.25
CA HIS A 147 -14.68 9.80 2.87
C HIS A 147 -15.13 10.08 4.31
N SER A 148 -16.44 10.20 4.56
CA SER A 148 -16.98 10.37 5.91
C SER A 148 -16.62 9.21 6.83
N SER A 149 -16.75 7.97 6.34
CA SER A 149 -16.36 6.77 7.09
C SER A 149 -14.85 6.71 7.37
N LEU A 150 -14.03 7.09 6.40
CA LEU A 150 -12.58 7.10 6.54
C LEU A 150 -12.13 8.17 7.54
N GLN A 151 -12.73 9.37 7.47
CA GLN A 151 -12.50 10.45 8.42
C GLN A 151 -12.82 10.02 9.85
N GLY A 152 -13.98 9.40 10.08
CA GLY A 152 -14.33 8.88 11.40
C GLY A 152 -13.36 7.81 11.92
N SER A 153 -12.87 6.95 11.04
CA SER A 153 -11.85 5.94 11.40
C SER A 153 -10.51 6.59 11.74
N PHE A 154 -10.12 7.63 11.02
CA PHE A 154 -8.91 8.40 11.27
C PHE A 154 -8.97 9.16 12.60
N ASP A 155 -10.10 9.82 12.89
CA ASP A 155 -10.30 10.54 14.14
C ASP A 155 -10.23 9.59 15.34
N LYS A 156 -10.84 8.41 15.23
CA LYS A 156 -10.73 7.36 16.25
C LYS A 156 -9.29 6.88 16.43
N LEU A 157 -8.59 6.57 15.34
CA LEU A 157 -7.20 6.12 15.40
C LEU A 157 -6.29 7.17 16.05
N SER A 158 -6.50 8.44 15.72
CA SER A 158 -5.78 9.56 16.32
C SER A 158 -6.04 9.65 17.84
N ALA A 159 -7.30 9.49 18.26
CA ALA A 159 -7.65 9.46 19.68
C ALA A 159 -7.01 8.27 20.42
N ASP A 160 -7.13 7.07 19.86
CA ASP A 160 -6.56 5.83 20.43
C ASP A 160 -5.03 5.92 20.52
N PHE A 161 -4.37 6.49 19.51
CA PHE A 161 -2.93 6.73 19.52
C PHE A 161 -2.52 7.69 20.64
N ASN A 162 -3.23 8.80 20.80
CA ASN A 162 -2.95 9.76 21.87
C ASN A 162 -3.18 9.16 23.26
N ASP A 163 -4.20 8.30 23.43
CA ASP A 163 -4.42 7.56 24.67
C ASP A 163 -3.26 6.58 24.96
N LEU A 164 -2.80 5.85 23.94
CA LEU A 164 -1.64 4.96 24.08
C LEU A 164 -0.38 5.72 24.50
N ILE A 165 -0.11 6.87 23.89
CA ILE A 165 1.03 7.72 24.25
C ILE A 165 0.93 8.18 25.71
N LYS A 166 -0.26 8.58 26.18
CA LYS A 166 -0.48 8.92 27.59
C LYS A 166 -0.23 7.73 28.49
N ARG A 167 -0.81 6.57 28.19
CA ARG A 167 -0.61 5.36 28.98
C ARG A 167 0.87 4.98 29.05
N LEU A 168 1.60 4.99 27.93
CA LEU A 168 3.03 4.68 27.95
C LEU A 168 3.89 5.74 28.66
N GLY A 169 3.51 7.02 28.58
CA GLY A 169 4.23 8.12 29.22
C GLY A 169 3.95 8.27 30.73
N GLU A 170 2.73 7.97 31.16
CA GLU A 170 2.28 8.13 32.55
C GLU A 170 2.37 6.83 33.36
N THR A 171 2.41 5.67 32.71
CA THR A 171 2.67 4.40 33.39
C THR A 171 4.17 4.26 33.66
N GLN A 172 4.70 5.04 34.59
CA GLN A 172 5.77 4.49 35.42
C GLN A 172 5.15 3.30 36.14
N ASP A 173 5.64 2.10 35.83
CA ASP A 173 5.26 0.91 36.57
C ASP A 173 5.59 1.15 38.05
N HIS A 174 4.56 1.43 38.85
CA HIS A 174 4.68 1.68 40.29
C HIS A 174 5.15 0.43 41.07
N SER A 175 5.25 -0.73 40.40
CA SER A 175 5.90 -1.93 40.95
C SER A 175 7.40 -1.98 40.67
N GLN A 176 7.94 -1.09 39.82
CA GLN A 176 9.38 -0.91 39.67
C GLN A 176 9.93 -0.26 40.92
N THR A 177 10.68 -1.02 41.71
CA THR A 177 11.50 -0.46 42.77
C THR A 177 12.57 0.43 42.16
N SER A 178 12.60 1.71 42.56
CA SER A 178 13.69 2.61 42.17
C SER A 178 15.04 1.98 42.54
N ARG A 179 16.04 2.10 41.65
CA ARG A 179 17.36 1.51 41.87
C ARG A 179 17.89 1.98 43.23
N PRO A 180 18.26 1.08 44.15
CA PRO A 180 18.81 1.50 45.42
C PRO A 180 20.04 2.39 45.19
N PRO A 181 20.20 3.47 45.97
CA PRO A 181 21.32 4.38 45.79
C PRO A 181 22.63 3.59 45.93
N VAL A 182 23.49 3.68 44.92
CA VAL A 182 24.82 3.10 44.98
C VAL A 182 25.66 4.02 45.87
N VAL A 183 25.79 3.65 47.14
CA VAL A 183 26.77 4.26 48.02
C VAL A 183 28.15 3.80 47.56
N GLY A 184 28.95 4.74 47.06
CA GLY A 184 30.41 4.55 47.00
C GLY A 184 30.94 4.30 48.41
N GLY A 185 32.13 3.71 48.54
CA GLY A 185 32.70 3.16 49.78
C GLY A 185 32.70 4.06 51.04
N ASP A 186 32.40 5.36 50.91
CA ASP A 186 32.28 6.33 51.99
C ASP A 186 30.84 6.81 52.27
N GLY A 187 29.82 6.12 51.76
CA GLY A 187 28.41 6.44 52.05
C GLY A 187 27.87 7.72 51.37
N ALA A 188 28.66 8.35 50.50
CA ALA A 188 28.24 9.52 49.73
C ALA A 188 27.37 9.12 48.53
N VAL A 189 26.20 9.75 48.40
CA VAL A 189 25.32 9.62 47.23
C VAL A 189 25.87 10.49 46.10
N LEU A 190 26.46 9.88 45.07
CA LEU A 190 27.15 10.57 43.97
C LEU A 190 26.27 10.90 42.76
N THR A 191 24.98 10.57 42.79
CA THR A 191 24.05 10.88 41.69
C THR A 191 22.71 11.33 42.24
N ALA A 192 22.32 12.56 41.91
CA ALA A 192 20.95 13.06 42.04
C ALA A 192 20.21 12.80 40.72
N TYR A 193 18.92 12.45 40.80
CA TYR A 193 18.00 12.49 39.66
C TYR A 193 17.58 13.94 39.37
#